data_AF-A0A835KNN5-F1
#
_entry.id   AF-A0A835KNN5-F1
#
_cell.length_a   1.000
_cell.length_b   1.000
_cell.length_c   1.000
_cell.angle_alpha   90.00
_cell.angle_beta   90.00
_cell.angle_gamma   90.00
#
_symmetry.space_group_name_H-M   'P 1'
#
loop_
_entity.id
_entity.type
_entity.pdbx_description
1 polymer ?
#
loop_
_entity_poly.entity_id
_entity_poly.type
_entity_poly.pdbx_seq_one_letter_code
_entity_poly.pdbx_strand_id
1 'polypeptide(L)'
;MMADCAYSMQVWNAFSSMGVAAQQLPPLDHHRFKHWWASMIQQHQAQPSSGIEQAVIYIAWNIWKERCRRVFDGKEFTVAQLILLIKQDISNWTTAYNIWEE
;
A
#
# COMPACT_ATOMS: atom_id res chain seq x y z
N MET A 1 12.52 -6.17 -1.10
CA MET A 1 12.46 -5.18 -2.22
C MET A 1 11.21 -4.30 -2.23
N MET A 2 10.02 -4.78 -1.82
CA MET A 2 8.82 -3.91 -1.65
C MET A 2 8.72 -3.25 -0.26
N ALA A 3 9.41 -3.81 0.74
CA ALA A 3 9.51 -3.24 2.09
C ALA A 3 10.94 -2.76 2.45
N ASP A 4 11.97 -3.33 1.80
CA ASP A 4 13.35 -3.23 2.29
C ASP A 4 14.21 -2.16 1.59
N CYS A 5 13.68 -1.42 0.60
CA CYS A 5 14.43 -0.32 -0.02
C CYS A 5 14.06 1.02 0.60
N ALA A 6 15.03 1.93 0.71
CA ALA A 6 14.84 3.24 1.33
C ALA A 6 13.65 4.03 0.76
N TYR A 7 13.40 3.90 -0.55
CA TYR A 7 12.26 4.54 -1.22
C TYR A 7 10.93 4.00 -0.69
N SER A 8 10.74 2.67 -0.72
CA SER A 8 9.50 2.04 -0.24
C SER A 8 9.30 2.26 1.25
N MET A 9 10.36 2.24 2.06
CA MET A 9 10.27 2.54 3.49
C MET A 9 9.74 3.94 3.77
N GLN A 10 10.19 4.95 3.01
CA GLN A 10 9.68 6.31 3.16
C GLN A 10 8.19 6.41 2.85
N VAL A 11 7.72 5.70 1.81
CA VAL A 11 6.30 5.63 1.46
C VAL A 11 5.50 4.97 2.59
N TRP A 12 5.94 3.79 3.07
CA TRP A 12 5.28 3.09 4.16
C TRP A 12 5.23 3.91 5.46
N ASN A 13 6.33 4.56 5.82
CA ASN A 13 6.39 5.43 7.00
C ASN A 13 5.46 6.63 6.89
N ALA A 14 5.32 7.21 5.69
CA ALA A 14 4.40 8.31 5.46
C ALA A 14 2.94 7.90 5.65
N PHE A 15 2.54 6.70 5.21
CA PHE A 15 1.18 6.21 5.46
C PHE A 15 0.97 5.78 6.91
N SER A 16 1.99 5.20 7.55
CA SER A 16 1.95 4.87 8.97
C SER A 16 1.76 6.09 9.86
N SER A 17 2.41 7.21 9.57
CA SER A 17 2.23 8.46 10.33
C SER A 17 0.86 9.10 10.12
N MET A 18 0.16 8.76 9.03
CA MET A 18 -1.21 9.19 8.74
C MET A 18 -2.27 8.27 9.37
N GLY A 19 -1.87 7.29 10.19
CA GLY A 19 -2.78 6.37 10.87
C GLY A 19 -3.20 5.15 10.03
N VAL A 20 -2.73 5.05 8.78
CA VAL A 20 -2.89 3.83 7.96
C VAL A 20 -1.84 2.83 8.42
N ALA A 21 -2.26 1.68 8.95
CA ALA A 21 -1.37 0.58 9.31
C ALA A 21 -0.37 0.86 10.46
N ALA A 22 -0.71 1.71 11.44
CA ALA A 22 0.15 1.98 12.60
C ALA A 22 0.54 0.72 13.44
N GLN A 23 -0.21 -0.38 13.31
CA GLN A 23 0.12 -1.70 13.89
C GLN A 23 0.56 -2.75 12.86
N GLN A 24 0.62 -2.38 11.57
CA GLN A 24 0.77 -3.29 10.44
C GLN A 24 1.81 -2.78 9.43
N LEU A 25 2.87 -2.11 9.87
CA LEU A 25 3.98 -1.86 8.95
C LEU A 25 4.58 -3.20 8.50
N PRO A 26 4.84 -3.38 7.20
CA PRO A 26 5.54 -4.57 6.75
C PRO A 26 6.91 -4.64 7.45
N PRO A 27 7.22 -5.76 8.13
CA PRO A 27 8.52 -5.93 8.74
C PRO A 27 9.61 -5.87 7.66
N LEU A 28 10.73 -5.20 7.99
CA LEU A 28 11.91 -4.94 7.13
C LEU A 28 12.66 -6.20 6.65
N ASP A 29 12.08 -7.36 6.88
CA ASP A 29 12.65 -8.67 6.61
C ASP A 29 11.73 -9.42 5.69
N HIS A 30 12.29 -9.90 4.58
CA HIS A 30 11.58 -10.59 3.51
C HIS A 30 10.79 -11.81 4.00
N HIS A 31 11.34 -12.57 4.95
CA HIS A 31 10.64 -13.74 5.52
C HIS A 31 9.43 -13.30 6.32
N ARG A 32 9.56 -12.20 7.07
CA ARG A 32 8.48 -11.66 7.89
C ARG A 32 7.43 -10.94 7.04
N PHE A 33 7.81 -10.33 5.91
CA PHE A 33 6.89 -9.68 4.97
C PHE A 33 5.83 -10.66 4.46
N LYS A 34 6.26 -11.87 4.04
CA LYS A 34 5.34 -12.90 3.52
C LYS A 34 4.34 -13.35 4.58
N HIS A 35 4.81 -13.57 5.81
CA HIS A 35 3.94 -13.94 6.93
C HIS A 35 2.97 -12.81 7.29
N TRP A 36 3.47 -11.58 7.40
CA TRP A 36 2.65 -10.40 7.67
C TRP A 36 1.56 -10.20 6.60
N TRP A 37 1.92 -10.32 5.33
CA TRP A 37 0.98 -10.22 4.22
C TRP A 37 -0.08 -11.32 4.26
N ALA A 38 0.32 -12.56 4.53
CA ALA A 38 -0.61 -13.68 4.67
C ALA A 38 -1.59 -13.48 5.84
N SER A 39 -1.09 -13.03 7.00
CA SER A 39 -1.96 -12.73 8.15
C SER A 39 -2.93 -11.59 7.87
N MET A 40 -2.48 -10.55 7.16
CA MET A 40 -3.33 -9.40 6.80
C MET A 40 -4.46 -9.82 5.84
N ILE A 41 -4.15 -10.63 4.82
CA ILE A 41 -5.17 -11.16 3.91
C ILE A 41 -6.16 -12.06 4.65
N GLN A 42 -5.67 -12.95 5.52
CA GLN A 42 -6.53 -13.87 6.27
C GLN A 42 -7.47 -13.10 7.21
N GLN A 43 -6.98 -12.04 7.84
CA GLN A 43 -7.77 -11.17 8.69
C GLN A 43 -8.87 -10.44 7.89
N HIS A 44 -8.51 -9.84 6.75
CA HIS A 44 -9.47 -9.18 5.86
C HIS A 44 -10.55 -10.14 5.33
N GLN A 45 -10.20 -11.39 5.02
CA GLN A 45 -11.18 -12.41 4.60
C GLN A 45 -12.14 -12.82 5.72
N ALA A 46 -11.65 -12.89 6.97
CA ALA A 46 -12.46 -13.25 8.12
C ALA A 46 -13.38 -12.11 8.57
N GLN A 47 -12.97 -10.85 8.37
CA GLN A 47 -13.69 -9.64 8.72
C GLN A 47 -13.42 -8.55 7.66
N PRO A 48 -14.22 -8.47 6.58
CA PRO A 48 -14.00 -7.52 5.47
C PRO A 48 -14.25 -6.04 5.80
N SER A 49 -14.13 -5.64 7.07
CA SER A 49 -14.72 -4.41 7.62
C SER A 49 -13.75 -3.27 7.91
N SER A 50 -12.47 -3.33 7.52
CA SER A 50 -11.56 -2.20 7.69
C SER A 50 -11.07 -1.62 6.36
N GLY A 51 -11.39 -0.35 6.10
CA GLY A 51 -10.80 0.41 4.98
C GLY A 51 -9.27 0.53 5.06
N ILE A 52 -8.69 0.21 6.23
CA ILE A 52 -7.25 0.19 6.48
C ILE A 52 -6.58 -0.98 5.74
N GLU A 53 -7.14 -2.19 5.79
CA GLU A 53 -6.58 -3.36 5.08
C GLU A 53 -6.59 -3.15 3.57
N GLN A 54 -7.65 -2.53 3.05
CA GLN A 54 -7.73 -2.19 1.63
C GLN A 54 -6.74 -1.10 1.24
N ALA A 55 -6.57 -0.06 2.07
CA ALA A 55 -5.54 0.95 1.87
C ALA A 55 -4.13 0.32 1.80
N VAL A 56 -3.84 -0.68 2.63
CA VAL A 56 -2.56 -1.43 2.60
C VAL A 56 -2.35 -2.13 1.25
N ILE A 57 -3.39 -2.76 0.70
CA ILE A 57 -3.34 -3.39 -0.64
C ILE A 57 -3.01 -2.33 -1.71
N TYR A 58 -3.68 -1.19 -1.69
CA TYR A 58 -3.46 -0.10 -2.66
C TYR A 58 -2.06 0.52 -2.54
N ILE A 59 -1.53 0.68 -1.33
CA ILE A 59 -0.15 1.14 -1.11
C ILE A 59 0.84 0.13 -1.70
N ALA A 60 0.70 -1.16 -1.36
CA ALA A 60 1.60 -2.21 -1.86
C ALA A 60 1.57 -2.31 -3.39
N TRP A 61 0.37 -2.22 -3.98
CA TRP A 61 0.18 -2.24 -5.42
C TRP A 61 0.88 -1.07 -6.13
N ASN A 62 0.75 0.14 -5.59
CA ASN A 62 1.40 1.32 -6.16
C ASN A 62 2.92 1.31 -6.02
N ILE A 63 3.46 0.81 -4.91
CA ILE A 63 4.90 0.59 -4.75
C ILE A 63 5.41 -0.40 -5.79
N TRP A 64 4.66 -1.48 -6.05
CA TRP A 64 5.00 -2.44 -7.10
C TRP A 64 4.98 -1.79 -8.50
N LYS A 65 3.92 -1.03 -8.82
CA LYS A 65 3.81 -0.30 -10.10
C LYS A 65 4.99 0.66 -10.30
N GLU A 66 5.37 1.40 -9.26
CA GLU A 66 6.50 2.34 -9.33
C GLU A 66 7.83 1.61 -9.58
N ARG A 67 8.06 0.47 -8.94
CA ARG A 67 9.23 -0.36 -9.23
C ARG A 67 9.23 -0.82 -10.69
N CYS A 68 8.10 -1.29 -11.21
CA CYS A 68 7.98 -1.69 -12.61
C CYS A 68 8.28 -0.52 -13.54
N ARG A 69 7.73 0.67 -13.27
CA ARG A 69 8.02 1.89 -14.04
C ARG A 69 9.51 2.22 -14.05
N ARG A 70 10.19 2.15 -12.91
CA ARG A 70 11.65 2.40 -12.81
C ARG A 70 12.47 1.41 -13.64
N VAL A 71 12.08 0.14 -13.62
CA VAL A 71 12.83 -0.94 -14.29
C VAL A 71 12.56 -0.98 -15.79
N PHE A 72 11.30 -0.83 -16.20
CA PHE A 72 10.89 -1.04 -17.59
C PHE A 72 10.76 0.25 -18.40
N ASP A 73 10.34 1.35 -17.78
CA ASP A 73 10.12 2.62 -18.48
C ASP A 73 11.29 3.61 -18.29
N GLY A 74 12.22 3.31 -17.39
CA GLY A 74 13.30 4.24 -17.01
C GLY A 74 12.80 5.54 -16.38
N LYS A 75 11.56 5.56 -15.89
CA LYS A 75 10.90 6.72 -15.28
C LYS A 75 10.81 6.52 -13.77
N GLU A 76 10.82 7.61 -13.02
CA GLU A 76 10.65 7.55 -11.57
C GLU A 76 9.72 8.65 -11.07
N PHE A 77 8.93 8.30 -10.05
CA PHE A 77 8.25 9.25 -9.21
C PHE A 77 9.04 9.51 -7.94
N THR A 78 9.01 10.76 -7.49
CA THR A 78 9.43 11.10 -6.13
C THR A 78 8.48 10.45 -5.12
N VAL A 79 8.95 10.28 -3.89
CA VAL A 79 8.14 9.73 -2.79
C VAL A 79 6.84 10.54 -2.63
N ALA A 80 6.92 11.86 -2.73
CA ALA A 80 5.75 12.73 -2.64
C ALA A 80 4.74 12.51 -3.78
N GLN A 81 5.22 12.38 -5.02
CA GLN A 81 4.37 12.09 -6.18
C GLN A 81 3.66 10.74 -6.03
N LEU A 82 4.36 9.71 -5.56
CA LEU A 82 3.76 8.40 -5.35
C LEU A 82 2.74 8.42 -4.21
N ILE A 83 3.01 9.13 -3.11
CA ILE A 83 2.03 9.29 -2.01
C ILE A 83 0.75 9.97 -2.52
N LEU A 84 0.87 11.01 -3.34
CA LEU A 84 -0.29 11.68 -3.93
C LEU A 84 -1.10 10.74 -4.83
N LEU A 85 -0.42 9.96 -5.67
CA LEU A 85 -1.06 8.96 -6.53
C LEU A 85 -1.80 7.91 -5.70
N ILE A 86 -1.18 7.39 -4.64
CA ILE A 86 -1.81 6.40 -3.77
C ILE A 86 -3.06 6.96 -3.10
N LYS A 87 -3.00 8.21 -2.59
CA LYS A 87 -4.17 8.87 -2.01
C LYS A 87 -5.31 9.02 -3.02
N GLN A 88 -4.98 9.36 -4.26
CA GLN A 88 -5.95 9.48 -5.34
C GLN A 88 -6.55 8.11 -5.69
N ASP A 89 -5.74 7.05 -5.80
CA ASP A 89 -6.20 5.69 -6.08
C ASP A 89 -7.17 5.21 -4.98
N ILE A 90 -6.85 5.45 -3.69
CA ILE A 90 -7.72 5.11 -2.56
C ILE A 90 -9.02 5.91 -2.62
N SER A 91 -8.95 7.22 -2.87
CA SER A 91 -10.15 8.07 -2.97
C SER A 91 -11.05 7.66 -4.13
N ASN A 92 -10.46 7.36 -5.29
CA ASN A 92 -11.21 6.90 -6.47
C ASN A 92 -11.90 5.57 -6.21
N TRP A 93 -11.24 4.66 -5.47
CA TRP A 93 -11.85 3.41 -5.05
C TRP A 93 -13.07 3.65 -4.15
N THR A 94 -12.95 4.49 -3.12
CA THR A 94 -14.09 4.79 -2.23
C THR A 94 -15.25 5.40 -3.01
N THR A 95 -14.98 6.35 -3.90
CA THR A 95 -16.01 6.95 -4.76
C THR A 95 -16.66 5.90 -5.67
N ALA A 96 -15.87 5.03 -6.30
CA ALA A 96 -16.40 3.97 -7.14
C ALA A 96 -17.25 3.00 -6.33
N TYR A 97 -16.78 2.55 -5.16
CA TYR A 97 -17.53 1.67 -4.27
C TYR A 97 -18.91 2.23 -3.92
N ASN A 98 -18.97 3.52 -3.56
CA ASN A 98 -20.22 4.19 -3.22
C ASN A 98 -21.21 4.30 -4.41
N ILE A 99 -20.70 4.41 -5.65
CA ILE A 99 -21.55 4.47 -6.85
C ILE A 99 -22.25 3.12 -7.14
N TRP A 100 -21.64 1.99 -6.76
CA TRP A 100 -22.18 0.66 -7.02
C TRP A 100 -23.11 0.12 -5.92
N GLU A 101 -23.27 0.85 -4.80
CA GLU A 101 -24.21 0.51 -3.72
C GLU A 101 -25.55 1.30 -3.79
N GLU A 102 -25.69 2.26 -4.72
CA GLU A 102 -26.97 2.92 -5.07
C GLU A 102 -27.75 2.15 -6.15
#